data_AF-A0A9X3EJ81-F1
#
_entry.id   AF-A0A9X3EJ81-F1
#
_cell.length_a   1.000
_cell.length_b   1.000
_cell.length_c   1.000
_cell.angle_alpha   90.00
_cell.angle_beta   90.00
_cell.angle_gamma   90.00
#
_symmetry.space_group_name_H-M   'P 1'
#
loop_
_entity.id
_entity.type
_entity.pdbx_description
1 polymer ?
#
loop_
_entity_poly.entity_id
_entity_poly.type
_entity_poly.pdbx_seq_one_letter_code
_entity_poly.pdbx_strand_id
1 'polypeptide(L)'
;MPPAARITDMHVCPVPTHVGGPVVVGETSVLIGMMPAAREGDKLVCATGPDSVARGEPSVIIGNKPAARLGDPTTHGGTIVVGCPTVIIGSSAQVEALRTDKPFCEECEKKRNTTLILDHRYHDDDPVQEAEYEVELRDGTILKGKLDANGQARIEGVPPERARVRYGPDVRTWERKDQTPNPTFKEDFSDSDADALVDAVTGQGQQR
;
A
#
# COMPACT_ATOMS: atom_id res chain seq x y z
N MET A 1 -20.67 19.70 -15.58
CA MET A 1 -20.89 18.38 -16.18
C MET A 1 -22.04 18.49 -17.18
N PRO A 2 -21.79 18.41 -18.50
CA PRO A 2 -22.82 18.55 -19.53
C PRO A 2 -23.47 17.21 -19.94
N PRO A 3 -24.64 17.26 -20.63
CA PRO A 3 -25.28 16.11 -21.25
C PRO A 3 -24.37 15.32 -22.19
N ALA A 4 -24.45 13.99 -22.15
CA ALA A 4 -23.71 13.08 -23.02
C ALA A 4 -24.22 13.12 -24.46
N ALA A 5 -23.31 13.16 -25.44
CA ALA A 5 -23.68 13.14 -26.85
C ALA A 5 -23.84 11.71 -27.38
N ARG A 6 -24.67 11.57 -28.40
CA ARG A 6 -25.06 10.30 -29.04
C ARG A 6 -25.11 10.48 -30.54
N ILE A 7 -25.27 9.38 -31.27
CA ILE A 7 -25.72 9.45 -32.66
C ILE A 7 -26.98 10.32 -32.76
N THR A 8 -27.14 11.03 -33.86
CA THR A 8 -28.22 12.00 -34.15
C THR A 8 -28.18 13.33 -33.39
N ASP A 9 -27.38 13.45 -32.33
CA ASP A 9 -27.20 14.73 -31.66
C ASP A 9 -26.44 15.70 -32.60
N MET A 10 -26.90 16.95 -32.67
CA MET A 10 -26.47 17.93 -33.67
C MET A 10 -25.24 18.71 -33.21
N HIS A 11 -24.41 19.11 -34.18
CA HIS A 11 -23.40 20.16 -34.00
C HIS A 11 -23.77 21.41 -34.81
N VAL A 12 -23.22 22.55 -34.41
CA VAL A 12 -23.21 23.78 -35.22
C VAL A 12 -21.83 23.99 -35.81
N CYS A 13 -21.77 24.39 -37.08
CA CYS A 13 -20.53 24.75 -37.74
C CYS A 13 -20.35 26.29 -37.68
N PRO A 14 -19.15 26.81 -37.40
CA PRO A 14 -18.94 28.26 -37.28
C PRO A 14 -18.98 28.97 -38.63
N VAL A 15 -18.95 28.24 -39.74
CA VAL A 15 -19.01 28.82 -41.08
C VAL A 15 -20.43 29.34 -41.35
N PRO A 16 -20.63 30.64 -41.65
CA PRO A 16 -21.96 31.27 -41.72
C PRO A 16 -22.97 30.64 -42.69
N THR A 17 -22.52 29.90 -43.69
CA THR A 17 -23.37 29.19 -44.66
C THR A 17 -23.59 27.72 -44.30
N HIS A 18 -22.97 27.21 -43.25
CA HIS A 18 -23.09 25.82 -42.81
C HIS A 18 -24.05 25.75 -41.62
N VAL A 19 -25.01 24.83 -41.68
CA VAL A 19 -25.97 24.60 -40.58
C VAL A 19 -25.50 23.54 -39.58
N GLY A 20 -24.32 22.95 -39.81
CA GLY A 20 -23.85 21.77 -39.08
C GLY A 20 -24.63 20.51 -39.46
N GLY A 21 -24.72 19.55 -38.55
CA GLY A 21 -25.44 18.30 -38.76
C GLY A 21 -25.17 17.23 -37.69
N PRO A 22 -25.76 16.03 -37.83
CA PRO A 22 -25.76 15.04 -36.77
C PRO A 22 -24.43 14.29 -36.66
N VAL A 23 -24.13 13.81 -35.46
CA VAL A 23 -23.22 12.67 -35.27
C VAL A 23 -23.82 11.46 -35.98
N VAL A 24 -23.04 10.79 -36.84
CA VAL A 24 -23.49 9.64 -37.65
C VAL A 24 -22.79 8.33 -37.31
N VAL A 25 -21.72 8.38 -36.53
CA VAL A 25 -21.02 7.21 -36.00
C VAL A 25 -21.04 7.29 -34.48
N GLY A 26 -21.19 6.15 -33.82
CA GLY A 26 -21.10 6.04 -32.36
C GLY A 26 -20.66 4.65 -31.95
N GLU A 27 -20.39 4.45 -30.66
CA GLU A 27 -20.09 3.14 -30.08
C GLU A 27 -21.38 2.36 -29.87
N THR A 28 -21.55 1.25 -30.59
CA THR A 28 -22.80 0.47 -30.56
C THR A 28 -22.92 -0.42 -29.33
N SER A 29 -21.81 -0.72 -28.64
CA SER A 29 -21.83 -1.50 -27.40
C SER A 29 -22.32 -0.71 -26.18
N VAL A 30 -22.31 0.64 -26.25
CA VAL A 30 -22.72 1.52 -25.16
C VAL A 30 -23.84 2.42 -25.62
N LEU A 31 -25.03 2.21 -25.05
CA LEU A 31 -26.23 2.96 -25.36
C LEU A 31 -26.51 4.01 -24.29
N ILE A 32 -26.65 5.26 -24.72
CA ILE A 32 -27.05 6.38 -23.87
C ILE A 32 -28.44 6.80 -24.33
N GLY A 33 -29.44 6.74 -23.45
CA GLY A 33 -30.84 7.00 -23.84
C GLY A 33 -31.29 6.17 -25.04
N MET A 34 -30.92 4.88 -25.07
CA MET A 34 -31.22 3.91 -26.13
C MET A 34 -30.58 4.17 -27.50
N MET A 35 -29.60 5.08 -27.60
CA MET A 35 -28.87 5.34 -28.83
C MET A 35 -27.36 5.17 -28.62
N PRO A 36 -26.60 4.72 -29.64
CA PRO A 36 -25.14 4.62 -29.59
C PRO A 36 -24.47 5.90 -29.09
N ALA A 37 -23.55 5.76 -28.14
CA ALA A 37 -22.82 6.87 -27.54
C ALA A 37 -21.81 7.48 -28.52
N ALA A 38 -21.74 8.81 -28.57
CA ALA A 38 -20.74 9.52 -29.36
C ALA A 38 -19.44 9.67 -28.57
N ARG A 39 -18.32 9.70 -29.28
CA ARG A 39 -16.97 9.77 -28.72
C ARG A 39 -16.07 10.67 -29.55
N GLU A 40 -14.91 10.97 -29.00
CA GLU A 40 -13.83 11.60 -29.75
C GLU A 40 -13.51 10.84 -31.05
N GLY A 41 -13.38 11.60 -32.14
CA GLY A 41 -13.11 11.08 -33.47
C GLY A 41 -14.31 10.43 -34.18
N ASP A 42 -15.47 10.30 -33.52
CA ASP A 42 -16.68 9.82 -34.21
C ASP A 42 -17.13 10.86 -35.26
N LYS A 43 -17.62 10.37 -36.40
CA LYS A 43 -17.92 11.21 -37.57
C LYS A 43 -19.24 11.95 -37.41
N LEU A 44 -19.26 13.19 -37.87
CA LEU A 44 -20.48 13.99 -38.05
C LEU A 44 -20.66 14.33 -39.53
N VAL A 45 -21.88 14.70 -39.90
CA VAL A 45 -22.17 15.29 -41.20
C VAL A 45 -22.19 16.80 -41.06
N CYS A 46 -21.42 17.48 -41.91
CA CYS A 46 -21.43 18.94 -42.04
C CYS A 46 -21.75 19.30 -43.50
N ALA A 47 -22.15 20.55 -43.74
CA ALA A 47 -22.61 21.01 -45.06
C ALA A 47 -21.58 20.79 -46.19
N THR A 48 -20.28 20.89 -45.90
CA THR A 48 -19.19 20.71 -46.88
C THR A 48 -18.54 19.35 -46.88
N GLY A 49 -19.03 18.40 -46.06
CA GLY A 49 -18.45 17.06 -46.00
C GLY A 49 -18.41 16.47 -44.59
N PRO A 50 -17.66 15.37 -44.40
CA PRO A 50 -17.54 14.71 -43.11
C PRO A 50 -16.76 15.61 -42.13
N ASP A 51 -17.26 15.72 -40.91
CA ASP A 51 -16.58 16.31 -39.76
C ASP A 51 -16.29 15.19 -38.74
N SER A 52 -15.57 15.49 -37.66
CA SER A 52 -15.45 14.59 -36.51
C SER A 52 -15.47 15.34 -35.18
N VAL A 53 -15.87 14.65 -34.12
CA VAL A 53 -15.73 15.19 -32.75
C VAL A 53 -14.25 15.38 -32.47
N ALA A 54 -13.82 16.62 -32.21
CA ALA A 54 -12.40 16.95 -32.03
C ALA A 54 -11.88 16.56 -30.66
N ARG A 55 -12.74 16.60 -29.62
CA ARG A 55 -12.35 16.27 -28.26
C ARG A 55 -13.54 15.76 -27.46
N GLY A 56 -13.36 14.72 -26.66
CA GLY A 56 -14.34 14.28 -25.66
C GLY A 56 -13.90 14.54 -24.21
N GLU A 57 -14.65 13.99 -23.26
CA GLU A 57 -14.32 13.98 -21.84
C GLU A 57 -13.31 12.85 -21.52
N PRO A 58 -12.05 13.19 -21.17
CA PRO A 58 -11.02 12.19 -20.95
C PRO A 58 -11.24 11.32 -19.70
N SER A 59 -12.04 11.78 -18.72
CA SER A 59 -12.36 10.98 -17.53
C SER A 59 -13.37 9.86 -17.78
N VAL A 60 -14.09 9.88 -18.90
CA VAL A 60 -15.12 8.89 -19.21
C VAL A 60 -14.82 8.26 -20.56
N ILE A 61 -14.39 6.99 -20.50
CA ILE A 61 -13.94 6.24 -21.66
C ILE A 61 -15.04 5.29 -22.14
N ILE A 62 -15.42 5.43 -23.41
CA ILE A 62 -16.39 4.57 -24.09
C ILE A 62 -15.68 3.94 -25.30
N GLY A 63 -15.61 2.61 -25.37
CA GLY A 63 -14.91 1.91 -26.45
C GLY A 63 -13.49 2.44 -26.71
N ASN A 64 -12.71 2.61 -25.64
CA ASN A 64 -11.33 3.11 -25.65
C ASN A 64 -11.13 4.55 -26.14
N LYS A 65 -12.18 5.36 -26.24
CA LYS A 65 -12.08 6.78 -26.57
C LYS A 65 -12.83 7.66 -25.58
N PRO A 66 -12.40 8.91 -25.36
CA PRO A 66 -13.14 9.88 -24.55
C PRO A 66 -14.59 10.07 -25.03
N ALA A 67 -15.54 10.08 -24.11
CA ALA A 67 -16.97 10.25 -24.41
C ALA A 67 -17.29 11.69 -24.83
N ALA A 68 -18.04 11.87 -25.92
CA ALA A 68 -18.45 13.18 -26.39
C ALA A 68 -19.67 13.70 -25.62
N ARG A 69 -19.83 15.02 -25.55
CA ARG A 69 -20.86 15.70 -24.78
C ARG A 69 -21.31 17.00 -25.44
N LEU A 70 -22.41 17.55 -24.96
CA LEU A 70 -22.83 18.91 -25.31
C LEU A 70 -21.71 19.90 -24.96
N GLY A 71 -21.37 20.74 -25.94
CA GLY A 71 -20.31 21.75 -25.86
C GLY A 71 -18.94 21.27 -26.34
N ASP A 72 -18.76 19.97 -26.57
CA ASP A 72 -17.48 19.46 -27.07
C ASP A 72 -17.24 19.92 -28.53
N PRO A 73 -16.00 20.30 -28.89
CA PRO A 73 -15.68 20.87 -30.19
C PRO A 73 -15.67 19.83 -31.31
N THR A 74 -15.90 20.27 -32.55
CA THR A 74 -15.70 19.48 -33.78
C THR A 74 -14.45 19.94 -34.53
N THR A 75 -13.92 19.10 -35.44
CA THR A 75 -12.69 19.38 -36.19
C THR A 75 -12.82 20.60 -37.07
N HIS A 76 -14.02 20.87 -37.61
CA HIS A 76 -14.31 22.09 -38.35
C HIS A 76 -14.48 23.35 -37.47
N GLY A 77 -14.16 23.27 -36.16
CA GLY A 77 -14.28 24.38 -35.21
C GLY A 77 -15.71 24.61 -34.70
N GLY A 78 -16.62 23.68 -34.99
CA GLY A 78 -17.97 23.66 -34.47
C GLY A 78 -18.06 23.16 -33.04
N THR A 79 -19.29 23.05 -32.53
CA THR A 79 -19.56 22.45 -31.22
C THR A 79 -20.82 21.61 -31.27
N ILE A 80 -20.84 20.54 -30.48
CA ILE A 80 -22.05 19.73 -30.28
C ILE A 80 -23.06 20.54 -29.44
N VAL A 81 -24.29 20.68 -29.92
CA VAL A 81 -25.32 21.54 -29.29
C VAL A 81 -26.47 20.76 -28.67
N VAL A 82 -26.54 19.44 -28.88
CA VAL A 82 -27.55 18.56 -28.29
C VAL A 82 -26.86 17.41 -27.55
N GLY A 83 -27.50 16.91 -26.50
CA GLY A 83 -27.08 15.70 -25.79
C GLY A 83 -28.28 15.06 -25.06
N CYS A 84 -28.03 13.92 -24.44
CA CYS A 84 -29.01 13.19 -23.64
C CYS A 84 -29.31 13.92 -22.32
N PRO A 85 -30.53 14.44 -22.09
CA PRO A 85 -30.82 15.25 -20.90
C PRO A 85 -30.75 14.46 -19.59
N THR A 86 -30.84 13.13 -19.64
CA THR A 86 -30.83 12.25 -18.46
C THR A 86 -29.45 11.68 -18.13
N VAL A 87 -28.45 11.87 -19.00
CA VAL A 87 -27.11 11.31 -18.81
C VAL A 87 -26.10 12.44 -18.88
N ILE A 88 -25.48 12.73 -17.74
CA ILE A 88 -24.53 13.81 -17.56
C ILE A 88 -23.12 13.22 -17.39
N ILE A 89 -22.16 13.63 -18.21
CA ILE A 89 -20.80 13.07 -18.24
C ILE A 89 -19.77 14.17 -17.96
N GLY A 90 -18.76 13.91 -17.13
CA GLY A 90 -17.72 14.89 -16.76
C GLY A 90 -17.15 14.68 -15.38
N SER A 91 -15.99 15.27 -15.11
CA SER A 91 -15.50 15.40 -13.75
C SER A 91 -16.27 16.51 -13.02
N SER A 92 -16.65 16.23 -11.77
CA SER A 92 -17.14 17.27 -10.86
C SER A 92 -15.94 18.05 -10.32
N ALA A 93 -16.14 19.31 -9.94
CA ALA A 93 -15.06 20.11 -9.33
C ALA A 93 -14.50 19.45 -8.06
N GLN A 94 -15.33 18.71 -7.33
CA GLN A 94 -14.94 17.90 -6.18
C GLN A 94 -14.00 16.76 -6.59
N VAL A 95 -14.35 16.02 -7.64
CA VAL A 95 -13.50 14.94 -8.17
C VAL A 95 -12.19 15.49 -8.72
N GLU A 96 -12.20 16.64 -9.39
CA GLU A 96 -10.97 17.28 -9.89
C GLU A 96 -10.06 17.76 -8.76
N ALA A 97 -10.62 18.34 -7.69
CA ALA A 97 -9.86 18.72 -6.50
C ALA A 97 -9.29 17.52 -5.73
N LEU A 98 -9.91 16.34 -5.88
CA LEU A 98 -9.45 15.08 -5.29
C LEU A 98 -8.49 14.30 -6.19
N ARG A 99 -8.28 14.73 -7.45
CA ARG A 99 -7.27 14.12 -8.32
C ARG A 99 -5.89 14.52 -7.83
N THR A 100 -5.19 13.54 -7.30
CA THR A 100 -3.78 13.68 -6.93
C THR A 100 -3.00 12.52 -7.56
N ASP A 101 -1.85 12.85 -8.14
CA ASP A 101 -0.90 11.86 -8.67
C ASP A 101 -0.21 11.08 -7.54
N LYS A 102 -0.39 11.54 -6.30
CA LYS A 102 0.12 10.84 -5.13
C LYS A 102 -0.87 9.73 -4.78
N PRO A 103 -0.43 8.47 -4.63
CA PRO A 103 -1.29 7.47 -4.01
C PRO A 103 -1.77 8.02 -2.67
N PHE A 104 -3.00 7.69 -2.29
CA PHE A 104 -3.65 8.10 -1.04
C PHE A 104 -2.92 7.49 0.18
N CYS A 105 -1.61 7.72 0.35
CA CYS A 105 -0.84 7.02 1.37
C CYS A 105 0.61 7.47 1.55
N GLU A 106 1.36 8.02 0.58
CA GLU A 106 2.84 8.01 0.72
C GLU A 106 3.36 8.74 1.98
N GLU A 107 2.70 9.84 2.38
CA GLU A 107 2.98 10.51 3.65
C GLU A 107 2.38 9.81 4.87
N CYS A 108 1.24 9.12 4.73
CA CYS A 108 0.64 8.31 5.78
C CYS A 108 1.48 7.06 6.08
N GLU A 109 2.09 6.43 5.08
CA GLU A 109 2.97 5.27 5.21
C GLU A 109 4.24 5.65 5.95
N LYS A 110 4.87 6.78 5.58
CA LYS A 110 5.98 7.38 6.35
C LYS A 110 5.56 7.74 7.79
N LYS A 111 4.32 8.16 8.02
CA LYS A 111 3.77 8.45 9.37
C LYS A 111 3.38 7.20 10.18
N ARG A 112 3.26 6.03 9.54
CA ARG A 112 3.02 4.75 10.23
C ARG A 112 4.32 4.13 10.75
N ASN A 113 5.47 4.60 10.27
CA ASN A 113 6.75 4.20 10.81
C ASN A 113 6.82 4.56 12.29
N THR A 114 7.05 3.55 13.11
CA THR A 114 7.15 3.65 14.57
C THR A 114 8.61 3.49 15.00
N THR A 115 8.85 3.72 16.28
CA THR A 115 10.09 3.31 16.94
C THR A 115 9.94 1.87 17.40
N LEU A 116 10.85 0.98 16.96
CA LEU A 116 11.04 -0.33 17.56
C LEU A 116 12.03 -0.19 18.72
N ILE A 117 11.63 -0.63 19.91
CA ILE A 117 12.49 -0.67 21.10
C ILE A 117 12.87 -2.12 21.34
N LEU A 118 14.16 -2.37 21.37
CA LEU A 118 14.73 -3.64 21.81
C LEU A 118 15.15 -3.47 23.27
N ASP A 119 14.76 -4.40 24.14
CA ASP A 119 15.24 -4.54 25.51
C ASP A 119 15.56 -6.02 25.71
N HIS A 120 16.83 -6.35 25.91
CA HIS A 120 17.30 -7.71 26.10
C HIS A 120 18.01 -7.86 27.44
N ARG A 121 17.42 -8.68 28.31
CA ARG A 121 17.90 -8.98 29.65
C ARG A 121 18.02 -10.48 29.87
N TYR A 122 18.91 -10.84 30.78
CA TYR A 122 18.96 -12.16 31.35
C TYR A 122 17.76 -12.41 32.29
N HIS A 123 17.64 -13.64 32.77
CA HIS A 123 16.56 -14.08 33.67
C HIS A 123 16.60 -13.42 35.05
N ASP A 124 17.73 -12.80 35.40
CA ASP A 124 17.98 -12.04 36.63
C ASP A 124 17.88 -10.52 36.40
N ASP A 125 17.23 -10.08 35.32
CA ASP A 125 17.05 -8.69 34.88
C ASP A 125 18.35 -7.92 34.53
N ASP A 126 19.50 -8.60 34.58
CA ASP A 126 20.77 -8.03 34.14
C ASP A 126 20.73 -7.74 32.63
N PRO A 127 21.13 -6.54 32.20
CA PRO A 127 21.11 -6.17 30.79
C PRO A 127 22.15 -6.96 30.01
N VAL A 128 21.81 -7.37 28.80
CA VAL A 128 22.78 -7.95 27.84
C VAL A 128 23.52 -6.80 27.17
N GLN A 129 24.78 -6.59 27.53
CA GLN A 129 25.51 -5.37 27.17
C GLN A 129 26.19 -5.48 25.82
N GLU A 130 26.06 -4.42 25.02
CA GLU A 130 26.76 -4.23 23.73
C GLU A 130 26.62 -5.37 22.70
N ALA A 131 25.64 -6.26 22.91
CA ALA A 131 25.38 -7.36 21.99
C ALA A 131 24.92 -6.82 20.63
N GLU A 132 25.47 -7.40 19.58
CA GLU A 132 25.01 -7.12 18.21
C GLU A 132 23.58 -7.64 18.02
N TYR A 133 22.77 -6.93 17.27
CA TYR A 133 21.43 -7.39 16.91
C TYR A 133 21.20 -7.34 15.40
N GLU A 134 20.36 -8.25 14.92
CA GLU A 134 19.81 -8.25 13.57
C GLU A 134 18.28 -8.29 13.66
N VAL A 135 17.62 -7.31 13.04
CA VAL A 135 16.17 -7.23 12.93
C VAL A 135 15.79 -7.45 11.46
N GLU A 136 15.13 -8.57 11.19
CA GLU A 136 14.55 -8.89 9.88
C GLU A 136 13.08 -8.43 9.84
N LEU A 137 12.81 -7.49 8.95
CA LEU A 137 11.48 -6.96 8.67
C LEU A 137 10.76 -7.86 7.64
N ARG A 138 9.44 -7.71 7.52
CA ARG A 138 8.60 -8.55 6.64
C ARG A 138 8.92 -8.40 5.15
N ASP A 139 9.39 -7.23 4.75
CA ASP A 139 9.83 -6.93 3.38
C ASP A 139 11.21 -7.55 3.04
N GLY A 140 11.85 -8.21 4.01
CA GLY A 140 13.18 -8.80 3.89
C GLY A 140 14.32 -7.84 4.24
N THR A 141 14.01 -6.59 4.63
CA THR A 141 15.03 -5.62 5.06
C THR A 141 15.66 -6.08 6.38
N ILE A 142 16.98 -6.08 6.46
CA ILE A 142 17.74 -6.44 7.67
C ILE A 142 18.39 -5.19 8.26
N LEU A 143 18.00 -4.84 9.48
CA LEU A 143 18.60 -3.75 10.25
C LEU A 143 19.59 -4.34 11.26
N LYS A 144 20.80 -3.78 11.32
CA LYS A 144 21.84 -4.21 12.26
C LYS A 144 22.27 -3.08 13.17
N GLY A 145 22.66 -3.43 14.40
CA GLY A 145 23.19 -2.48 15.37
C GLY A 145 23.71 -3.18 16.61
N LYS A 146 23.96 -2.39 17.67
CA LYS A 146 24.38 -2.88 18.97
C LYS A 146 23.45 -2.34 20.06
N LEU A 147 23.19 -3.17 21.06
CA LEU A 147 22.55 -2.71 22.29
C LEU A 147 23.49 -1.76 23.05
N ASP A 148 22.93 -0.91 23.89
CA ASP A 148 23.70 -0.08 24.82
C ASP A 148 24.11 -0.89 26.07
N ALA A 149 24.76 -0.22 27.03
CA ALA A 149 25.13 -0.82 28.32
C ALA A 149 23.92 -1.21 29.20
N ASN A 150 22.72 -0.75 28.86
CA ASN A 150 21.47 -1.12 29.52
C ASN A 150 20.72 -2.23 28.78
N GLY A 151 21.32 -2.83 27.74
CA GLY A 151 20.70 -3.88 26.94
C GLY A 151 19.57 -3.38 26.04
N GLN A 152 19.57 -2.08 25.72
CA GLN A 152 18.52 -1.44 24.94
C GLN A 152 19.00 -0.91 23.60
N ALA A 153 18.10 -0.90 22.61
CA ALA A 153 18.30 -0.17 21.36
C ALA A 153 16.99 0.43 20.86
N ARG A 154 17.07 1.59 20.23
CA ARG A 154 15.93 2.28 19.62
C ARG A 154 16.16 2.41 18.13
N ILE A 155 15.23 1.89 17.34
CA ILE A 155 15.29 1.88 15.89
C ILE A 155 14.09 2.67 15.38
N GLU A 156 14.36 3.83 14.80
CA GLU A 156 13.33 4.69 14.21
C GLU A 156 13.02 4.26 12.77
N GLY A 157 11.86 4.66 12.26
CA GLY A 157 11.53 4.43 10.87
C GLY A 157 11.05 3.00 10.57
N VAL A 158 10.70 2.21 11.58
CA VAL A 158 10.34 0.80 11.39
C VAL A 158 8.82 0.67 11.14
N PRO A 159 8.38 -0.04 10.09
CA PRO A 159 6.97 -0.32 9.86
C PRO A 159 6.32 -1.01 11.08
N PRO A 160 5.04 -0.74 11.40
CA PRO A 160 4.35 -1.30 12.57
C PRO A 160 3.88 -2.73 12.30
N GLU A 161 4.83 -3.60 11.95
CA GLU A 161 4.62 -5.01 11.64
C GLU A 161 5.46 -5.89 12.57
N ARG A 162 5.24 -7.21 12.49
CA ARG A 162 6.07 -8.17 13.23
C ARG A 162 7.45 -8.24 12.58
N ALA A 163 8.50 -8.11 13.40
CA ALA A 163 9.89 -8.32 13.00
C ALA A 163 10.48 -9.52 13.73
N ARG A 164 11.46 -10.18 13.12
CA ARG A 164 12.26 -11.23 13.76
C ARG A 164 13.56 -10.61 14.26
N VAL A 165 13.81 -10.70 15.56
CA VAL A 165 15.03 -10.17 16.19
C VAL A 165 15.96 -11.31 16.57
N ARG A 166 17.25 -11.16 16.27
CA ARG A 166 18.32 -12.06 16.69
C ARG A 166 19.37 -11.24 17.44
N TYR A 167 19.78 -11.71 18.61
CA TYR A 167 20.84 -11.10 19.41
C TYR A 167 22.11 -11.95 19.34
N GLY A 168 23.25 -11.28 19.29
CA GLY A 168 24.58 -11.85 19.46
C GLY A 168 24.92 -12.04 20.94
N PRO A 169 26.16 -12.46 21.24
CA PRO A 169 26.62 -12.65 22.60
C PRO A 169 26.79 -11.31 23.33
N ASP A 170 26.65 -11.34 24.66
CA ASP A 170 27.13 -10.27 25.54
C ASP A 170 28.66 -10.16 25.40
N VAL A 171 29.17 -8.94 25.30
CA VAL A 171 30.61 -8.70 25.18
C VAL A 171 31.36 -8.98 26.48
N ARG A 172 30.65 -8.98 27.61
CA ARG A 172 31.25 -9.25 28.92
C ARG A 172 31.59 -10.73 29.05
N THR A 173 32.71 -10.99 29.71
CA THR A 173 33.07 -12.35 30.11
C THR A 173 32.06 -12.86 31.14
N TRP A 174 31.59 -14.10 30.97
CA TRP A 174 30.71 -14.72 31.95
C TRP A 174 31.43 -14.88 33.30
N GLU A 175 30.81 -14.43 34.37
CA GLU A 175 31.26 -14.62 35.75
C GLU A 175 30.14 -15.23 36.59
N ARG A 176 30.49 -16.24 37.40
CA ARG A 176 29.54 -16.86 38.33
C ARG A 176 29.27 -15.89 39.49
N LYS A 177 28.05 -15.34 39.53
CA LYS A 177 27.59 -14.44 40.62
C LYS A 177 27.46 -15.16 41.96
N ASP A 178 26.77 -16.30 41.97
CA ASP A 178 26.58 -17.08 43.19
C ASP A 178 27.83 -17.94 43.45
N GLN A 179 28.70 -17.44 44.30
CA GLN A 179 29.91 -18.14 44.73
C GLN A 179 29.71 -18.95 46.00
N THR A 180 28.46 -19.20 46.42
CA THR A 180 28.22 -20.09 47.56
C THR A 180 28.89 -21.44 47.30
N PRO A 181 29.73 -21.91 48.24
CA PRO A 181 30.29 -23.24 48.16
C PRO A 181 29.15 -24.24 48.18
N ASN A 182 29.09 -25.12 47.19
CA ASN A 182 28.15 -26.22 47.20
C ASN A 182 28.68 -27.27 48.21
N PRO A 183 28.07 -27.45 49.40
CA PRO A 183 28.63 -28.31 50.45
C PRO A 183 28.65 -29.79 50.05
N THR A 184 27.83 -30.19 49.07
CA THR A 184 27.77 -31.55 48.54
C THR A 184 28.66 -31.73 47.31
N PHE A 185 29.37 -30.68 46.86
CA PHE A 185 30.34 -30.80 45.78
C PHE A 185 31.56 -31.57 46.27
N LYS A 186 31.91 -32.64 45.55
CA LYS A 186 33.13 -33.41 45.73
C LYS A 186 33.87 -33.44 44.40
N GLU A 187 35.13 -33.05 44.40
CA GLU A 187 35.99 -33.06 43.21
C GLU A 187 36.26 -34.51 42.74
N ASP A 188 36.50 -35.42 43.70
CA ASP A 188 36.67 -36.86 43.48
C ASP A 188 35.37 -37.62 43.77
N PHE A 189 34.41 -37.55 42.84
CA PHE A 189 33.11 -38.20 42.99
C PHE A 189 33.21 -39.71 42.68
N SER A 190 32.95 -40.56 43.68
CA SER A 190 33.05 -42.02 43.55
C SER A 190 31.70 -42.69 43.29
N ASP A 191 31.72 -43.95 42.82
CA ASP A 191 30.49 -44.74 42.63
C ASP A 191 29.69 -44.89 43.94
N SER A 192 30.36 -45.01 45.10
CA SER A 192 29.65 -45.06 46.39
C SER A 192 29.02 -43.72 46.78
N ASP A 193 29.57 -42.59 46.31
CA ASP A 193 28.93 -41.29 46.50
C ASP A 193 27.68 -41.16 45.61
N ALA A 194 27.70 -41.74 44.41
CA ALA A 194 26.54 -41.81 43.53
C ALA A 194 25.40 -42.61 44.16
N ASP A 195 25.71 -43.80 44.70
CA ASP A 195 24.73 -44.65 45.39
C ASP A 195 24.12 -43.93 46.60
N ALA A 196 24.96 -43.27 47.42
CA ALA A 196 24.49 -42.50 48.58
C ALA A 196 23.56 -41.33 48.21
N LEU A 197 23.79 -40.69 47.05
CA LEU A 197 22.91 -39.65 46.52
C LEU A 197 21.58 -40.21 46.01
N VAL A 198 21.61 -41.35 45.31
CA VAL A 198 20.39 -42.04 44.86
C VAL A 198 19.55 -42.47 46.06
N ASP A 199 20.16 -43.03 47.10
CA ASP A 199 19.47 -43.44 48.33
C ASP A 199 18.85 -42.24 49.06
N ALA A 200 19.58 -41.12 49.13
CA ALA A 200 19.10 -39.88 49.76
C ALA A 200 17.90 -39.26 49.02
N VAL A 201 17.85 -39.36 47.69
CA VAL A 201 16.77 -38.81 46.86
C VAL A 201 15.57 -39.75 46.77
N THR A 202 15.80 -41.06 46.74
CA THR A 202 14.74 -42.08 46.58
C THR A 202 14.18 -42.59 47.90
N GLY A 203 14.80 -42.26 49.04
CA GLY A 203 14.33 -42.62 50.38
C GLY A 203 14.51 -44.10 50.72
N GLN A 204 15.26 -44.87 49.93
CA GLN A 204 15.42 -46.32 50.12
C GLN A 204 16.31 -46.69 51.33
N GLY A 205 16.99 -45.73 51.95
CA GLY A 205 17.81 -45.93 53.14
C GLY A 205 17.09 -45.88 54.50
N GLN A 206 15.77 -45.64 54.56
CA GLN A 206 15.01 -45.53 55.83
C GLN A 206 14.20 -46.77 56.24
N GLN A 207 14.38 -47.92 55.56
CA GLN A 207 13.81 -49.20 56.01
C GLN A 207 14.88 -50.28 56.13
N ARG A 208 15.57 -50.31 57.27
CA ARG A 208 15.94 -51.52 58.04
C ARG A 208 16.64 -51.16 59.34
#